data_AF-A0A3D0UW75-F1
#
_entry.id   AF-A0A3D0UW75-F1
#
_cell.length_a   1.000
_cell.length_b   1.000
_cell.length_c   1.000
_cell.angle_alpha   90.00
_cell.angle_beta   90.00
_cell.angle_gamma   90.00
#
_symmetry.space_group_name_H-M   'P 1'
#
loop_
_entity.id
_entity.type
_entity.pdbx_description
1 polymer ?
#
loop_
_entity_poly.entity_id
_entity_poly.type
_entity_poly.pdbx_seq_one_letter_code
_entity_poly.pdbx_strand_id
1 'polypeptide(L)' 'IDSGSNRQGRNDMRMFYIFLWRMKVVILENIRSAYNVGNIVRTADALGWKVWFTGYTPCPLSHPKVKKTSL' A
#
# COMPACT_ATOMS: atom_id res chain seq x y z
N ILE A 1 -38.47 -15.92 8.14
CA ILE A 1 -37.28 -15.28 8.75
C ILE A 1 -36.09 -16.10 8.25
N ASP A 2 -34.99 -15.46 7.84
CA ASP A 2 -33.73 -16.05 7.32
C ASP A 2 -33.57 -16.44 5.83
N SER A 3 -33.99 -15.54 4.92
CA SER A 3 -33.49 -15.54 3.53
C SER A 3 -32.46 -14.42 3.23
N GLY A 4 -32.12 -13.59 4.23
CA GLY A 4 -31.20 -12.44 4.11
C GLY A 4 -29.73 -12.73 4.47
N SER A 5 -29.45 -13.72 5.33
CA SER A 5 -28.10 -13.97 5.86
C SER A 5 -27.11 -14.50 4.81
N ASN A 6 -27.59 -15.31 3.85
CA ASN A 6 -26.75 -15.94 2.83
C ASN A 6 -26.46 -15.06 1.59
N ARG A 7 -27.02 -13.85 1.53
CA ARG A 7 -26.63 -12.83 0.52
C ARG A 7 -25.47 -11.99 1.02
N GLN A 8 -25.47 -11.64 2.31
CA GLN A 8 -24.41 -10.85 2.92
C GLN A 8 -23.04 -11.54 2.80
N GLY A 9 -22.94 -12.82 3.17
CA GLY A 9 -21.67 -13.57 3.08
C GLY A 9 -21.14 -13.75 1.65
N ARG A 10 -22.02 -13.86 0.64
CA ARG A 10 -21.60 -13.94 -0.78
C ARG A 10 -21.10 -12.60 -1.31
N ASN A 11 -21.68 -11.49 -0.87
CA ASN A 11 -21.24 -10.16 -1.23
C ASN A 11 -19.91 -9.81 -0.54
N ASP A 12 -19.75 -10.15 0.74
CA ASP A 12 -18.51 -9.93 1.48
C ASP A 12 -17.35 -10.72 0.87
N MET A 13 -17.57 -11.98 0.49
CA MET A 13 -16.52 -12.80 -0.13
C MET A 13 -16.14 -12.30 -1.54
N ARG A 14 -17.10 -11.84 -2.35
CA ARG A 14 -16.81 -11.20 -3.65
C ARG A 14 -16.05 -9.89 -3.46
N MET A 15 -16.45 -9.06 -2.50
CA MET A 15 -15.78 -7.81 -2.20
C MET A 15 -14.34 -8.04 -1.69
N PHE A 16 -14.14 -9.05 -0.85
CA PHE A 16 -12.81 -9.46 -0.38
C PHE A 16 -11.92 -9.95 -1.53
N TYR A 17 -12.44 -10.79 -2.43
CA TYR A 17 -11.68 -11.31 -3.56
C TYR A 17 -11.34 -10.21 -4.59
N ILE A 18 -12.28 -9.30 -4.87
CA ILE A 18 -12.03 -8.13 -5.72
C ILE A 18 -10.99 -7.22 -5.07
N PHE A 19 -11.08 -6.96 -3.77
CA PHE A 19 -10.11 -6.14 -3.05
C PHE A 19 -8.71 -6.75 -3.09
N LEU A 20 -8.56 -8.04 -2.75
CA LEU A 20 -7.28 -8.75 -2.79
C LEU A 20 -6.70 -8.79 -4.20
N TRP A 21 -7.52 -9.07 -5.22
CA TRP A 21 -7.06 -9.14 -6.61
C TRP A 21 -6.69 -7.77 -7.19
N ARG A 22 -7.19 -6.68 -6.62
CA ARG A 22 -6.86 -5.31 -7.02
C ARG A 22 -5.73 -4.67 -6.22
N MET A 23 -5.10 -5.39 -5.28
CA MET A 23 -3.97 -4.85 -4.52
C MET A 23 -2.81 -4.54 -5.47
N LYS A 24 -2.46 -3.26 -5.57
CA LYS A 24 -1.32 -2.79 -6.38
C LYS A 24 -0.09 -2.64 -5.50
N VAL A 25 1.06 -3.05 -6.06
CA VAL A 25 2.37 -2.97 -5.40
C VAL A 25 3.27 -2.04 -6.19
N VAL A 26 3.95 -1.12 -5.51
CA VAL A 26 4.97 -0.22 -6.06
C VAL A 26 6.33 -0.67 -5.56
N ILE A 27 7.27 -0.90 -6.48
CA ILE A 27 8.65 -1.28 -6.16
C ILE A 27 9.55 -0.08 -6.42
N LEU A 28 10.30 0.35 -5.40
CA LEU A 28 11.25 1.46 -5.49
C LEU A 28 12.68 0.90 -5.45
N GLU A 29 13.37 0.98 -6.58
CA GLU A 29 14.76 0.59 -6.74
C GLU A 29 15.63 1.80 -7.04
N ASN A 30 16.73 1.96 -6.29
CA ASN A 30 17.80 2.93 -6.56
C ASN A 30 17.39 4.43 -6.58
N ILE A 31 16.34 4.82 -5.84
CA ILE A 31 16.00 6.25 -5.68
C ILE A 31 16.86 6.88 -4.58
N ARG A 32 17.83 7.71 -4.99
CA ARG A 32 18.78 8.42 -4.11
C ARG A 32 18.18 9.68 -3.43
N SER A 33 17.01 10.14 -3.87
CA SER A 33 16.31 11.31 -3.31
C SER A 33 15.27 10.91 -2.28
N ALA A 34 15.53 11.22 -1.00
CA ALA A 34 14.58 10.96 0.10
C ALA A 34 13.25 11.71 -0.06
N TYR A 35 13.26 12.89 -0.70
CA TYR A 35 12.05 13.67 -0.96
C TYR A 35 11.12 12.97 -1.96
N ASN A 36 11.68 12.46 -3.05
CA ASN A 36 10.91 11.72 -4.06
C ASN A 36 10.37 10.41 -3.48
N VAL A 37 11.17 9.73 -2.66
CA VAL A 37 10.72 8.55 -1.91
C VAL A 37 9.53 8.89 -1.01
N GLY A 38 9.61 9.98 -0.24
CA GLY A 38 8.53 10.44 0.63
C GLY A 38 7.22 10.73 -0.11
N ASN A 39 7.28 11.45 -1.23
CA ASN A 39 6.10 11.74 -2.04
C ASN A 39 5.44 10.46 -2.58
N ILE A 40 6.23 9.50 -3.08
CA ILE A 40 5.70 8.24 -3.61
C ILE A 40 5.03 7.41 -2.51
N VAL A 41 5.63 7.36 -1.32
CA VAL A 41 5.04 6.66 -0.17
C VAL A 41 3.71 7.31 0.21
N ARG A 42 3.64 8.64 0.25
CA ARG A 42 2.40 9.36 0.59
C ARG A 42 1.29 9.15 -0.44
N THR A 43 1.64 9.12 -1.73
CA THR A 43 0.68 8.79 -2.80
C THR A 43 0.22 7.35 -2.73
N ALA A 44 1.12 6.40 -2.44
CA ALA A 44 0.77 5.00 -2.31
C ALA A 44 -0.15 4.75 -1.10
N ASP A 45 0.11 5.42 0.03
CA ASP A 45 -0.74 5.36 1.22
C ASP A 45 -2.16 5.88 0.94
N ALA A 46 -2.27 7.05 0.29
CA ALA A 46 -3.57 7.62 -0.10
C ALA A 46 -4.37 6.72 -1.08
N LEU A 47 -3.69 5.88 -1.85
CA LEU A 47 -4.30 4.98 -2.83
C LEU A 47 -4.48 3.54 -2.29
N GLY A 48 -4.05 3.25 -1.06
CA GLY A 48 -4.11 1.91 -0.47
C GLY A 48 -3.17 0.90 -1.14
N TRP A 49 -2.04 1.36 -1.68
CA TRP A 49 -1.07 0.52 -2.38
C TRP A 49 0.05 0.08 -1.43
N LYS A 50 0.59 -1.12 -1.68
CA LYS A 50 1.76 -1.61 -0.95
C LYS A 50 3.04 -1.05 -1.59
N VAL A 51 3.99 -0.60 -0.78
CA VAL A 51 5.29 -0.08 -1.25
C VAL A 51 6.41 -0.96 -0.75
N TRP A 52 7.24 -1.45 -1.67
CA TRP A 52 8.43 -2.25 -1.37
C TRP A 52 9.68 -1.49 -1.81
N PHE A 53 10.68 -1.44 -0.92
CA PHE A 53 11.96 -0.80 -1.19
C PHE A 53 13.00 -1.87 -1.49
N THR A 54 13.79 -1.68 -2.54
CA THR A 54 14.84 -2.61 -2.97
C THR A 54 16.12 -1.86 -3.32
N GLY A 55 17.27 -2.54 -3.31
CA GLY A 55 18.59 -1.94 -3.52
C GLY A 55 19.05 -1.04 -2.35
N TYR A 56 19.84 0.00 -2.64
CA TYR A 56 20.28 1.01 -1.65
C TYR A 56 19.21 2.07 -1.33
N THR A 57 17.96 1.86 -1.76
CA THR A 57 16.86 2.78 -1.52
C THR A 57 16.68 2.94 -0.01
N PRO A 58 16.71 4.18 0.52
CA PRO A 58 16.70 4.41 1.95
C PRO A 58 15.38 3.90 2.54
N CYS A 59 15.45 2.81 3.29
CA CYS A 59 14.31 2.27 4.01
C CYS A 59 13.93 3.23 5.15
N PRO A 60 12.64 3.57 5.34
CA PRO A 60 12.22 4.42 6.45
C PRO A 60 12.57 3.88 7.84
N LEU A 61 12.81 2.56 7.99
CA LEU A 61 13.35 1.97 9.23
C LEU A 61 14.85 2.29 9.45
N SER A 62 15.62 2.49 8.38
CA SER A 62 17.08 2.69 8.43
C SER A 62 17.50 4.16 8.27
N HIS A 63 16.62 5.04 7.76
CA HIS A 63 16.94 6.45 7.52
C HIS A 63 15.88 7.42 8.09
N PRO A 64 16.21 8.16 9.18
CA PRO A 64 15.30 9.11 9.84
C PRO A 64 14.78 10.23 8.93
N LYS A 65 15.50 10.57 7.84
CA LYS A 65 15.09 11.58 6.87
C LYS A 65 13.85 11.18 6.06
N VAL A 66 13.68 9.90 5.74
CA VAL A 66 12.49 9.41 5.00
C VAL A 66 11.24 9.47 5.88
N LYS A 67 11.40 9.23 7.19
CA LYS A 67 10.31 9.36 8.17
C LYS A 67 9.80 10.81 8.31
N LYS A 68 10.68 11.80 8.18
CA LYS A 68 10.31 13.23 8.25
C LYS A 68 9.57 13.74 7.01
N THR A 69 9.79 13.14 5.85
CA THR A 69 9.15 13.55 4.58
C THR A 69 7.89 12.74 4.26
N SER A 70 7.68 11.63 4.95
CA SER A 70 6.51 10.77 4.75
C SER A 70 5.35 11.10 5.69
N LEU A 71 5.54 11.98 6.68
CA LEU A 71 4.50 12.43 7.62
C LEU A 71 3.77 13.68 7.10
#